data_AF-K0RJV4-F1
#
_entry.id   AF-K0RJV4-F1
#
_cell.length_a   1.000
_cell.length_b   1.000
_cell.length_c   1.000
_cell.angle_alpha   90.00
_cell.angle_beta   90.00
_cell.angle_gamma   90.00
#
_symmetry.space_group_name_H-M   'P 1'
#
loop_
_entity.id
_entity.type
_entity.pdbx_description
1 polymer ?
#
loop_
_entity_poly.entity_id
_entity_poly.type
_entity_poly.pdbx_seq_one_letter_code
_entity_poly.pdbx_strand_id
1 'polypeptide(L)'
;MAHGRKLTDLPSNQPTKIPTLAPSQQPTPSPTTAPLDTNAKLRTAIQEYLSQGCTNDVNCQARSKYGGTIGNWDVSRVADFSRLFVDNSWNSISGADAFNEPINWNTGSATSMRDMFRSASAFDRPLSFATAKMHGMFDTAMAFNQPLSFNTAK
;
A
#
# COMPACT_ATOMS: atom_id res chain seq x y z
N MET A 1 -11.11 10.20 63.78
CA MET A 1 -12.08 11.30 63.65
C MET A 1 -11.51 12.33 62.69
N ALA A 2 -12.33 12.81 61.74
CA ALA A 2 -12.00 13.80 60.70
C ALA A 2 -11.51 15.14 61.31
N HIS A 3 -10.85 16.08 60.62
CA HIS A 3 -11.29 16.86 59.45
C HIS A 3 -10.07 17.67 58.92
N GLY A 4 -9.92 17.91 57.62
CA GLY A 4 -10.21 19.25 57.11
C GLY A 4 -9.31 19.60 55.92
N ARG A 5 -9.92 20.17 54.87
CA ARG A 5 -9.42 20.34 53.51
C ARG A 5 -8.49 21.54 53.35
N LYS A 6 -7.58 21.49 52.36
CA LYS A 6 -7.20 22.68 51.60
C LYS A 6 -7.18 22.36 50.11
N LEU A 7 -8.20 22.86 49.41
CA LEU A 7 -8.26 22.96 47.95
C LEU A 7 -7.59 24.27 47.52
N THR A 8 -7.29 24.33 46.22
CA THR A 8 -6.84 25.46 45.39
C THR A 8 -5.33 25.70 45.35
N ASP A 9 -4.68 25.08 44.35
CA ASP A 9 -4.30 25.85 43.15
C ASP A 9 -4.40 24.93 41.91
N LEU A 10 -5.19 25.34 40.92
CA LEU A 10 -5.34 24.67 39.62
C LEU A 10 -4.32 25.30 38.66
N PRO A 11 -3.36 24.57 38.08
CA PRO A 11 -2.61 25.11 36.97
C PRO A 11 -3.51 25.20 35.74
N SER A 12 -3.52 26.42 35.20
CA SER A 12 -4.16 26.90 33.98
C SER A 12 -4.13 25.89 32.82
N ASN A 13 -5.31 25.60 32.28
CA ASN A 13 -5.51 24.78 31.08
C ASN A 13 -5.13 25.60 29.84
N GLN A 14 -3.84 25.66 29.53
CA GLN A 14 -3.37 26.17 28.24
C GLN A 14 -3.54 25.07 27.19
N PRO A 15 -4.13 25.33 26.00
CA PRO A 15 -4.23 24.32 24.96
C PRO A 15 -2.82 23.89 24.54
N THR A 16 -2.44 22.66 24.92
CA THR A 16 -1.21 22.03 24.44
C THR A 16 -1.33 21.89 22.93
N LYS A 17 -0.56 22.71 22.21
CA LYS A 17 -0.33 22.55 20.78
C LYS A 17 0.17 21.12 20.57
N ILE A 18 -0.65 20.29 19.90
CA ILE A 18 -0.29 18.92 19.54
C ILE A 18 1.08 18.99 18.85
N PRO A 19 2.11 18.30 19.37
CA PRO A 19 3.37 18.20 18.66
C PRO A 19 3.08 17.53 17.32
N THR A 20 3.29 18.25 16.21
CA THR A 20 3.27 17.67 14.88
C THR A 20 4.37 16.61 14.85
N LEU A 21 3.98 15.33 14.89
CA LEU A 21 4.91 14.22 14.70
C LEU A 21 5.55 14.40 13.32
N ALA A 22 6.88 14.54 13.30
CA ALA A 22 7.64 14.38 12.07
C ALA A 22 7.25 13.04 11.44
N PRO A 23 7.16 12.93 10.09
CA PRO A 23 6.83 11.67 9.43
C PRO A 23 7.75 10.59 10.00
N SER A 24 7.17 9.55 10.62
CA SER A 24 7.96 8.48 11.21
C SER A 24 8.84 7.92 10.11
N GLN A 25 10.15 7.97 10.31
CA GLN A 25 11.11 7.25 9.46
C GLN A 25 10.89 5.76 9.73
N GLN A 26 9.91 5.19 9.03
CA GLN A 26 9.68 3.76 8.92
C GLN A 26 10.99 3.12 8.43
N PRO A 27 11.38 1.93 8.92
CA PRO A 27 12.61 1.27 8.50
C PRO A 27 12.68 1.29 6.97
N THR A 28 13.70 1.94 6.44
CA THR A 28 13.95 2.02 5.01
C THR A 28 13.97 0.60 4.47
N PRO A 29 13.08 0.23 3.53
CA PRO A 29 13.22 -1.04 2.83
C PRO A 29 14.62 -1.08 2.22
N SER A 30 15.28 -2.24 2.30
CA SER A 30 16.58 -2.46 1.67
C SER A 30 16.56 -1.94 0.24
N PRO A 31 17.64 -1.28 -0.24
CA PRO A 31 17.63 -0.60 -1.53
C PRO A 31 17.25 -1.60 -2.63
N THR A 32 16.06 -1.41 -3.18
CA THR A 32 15.64 -2.13 -4.38
C THR A 32 16.62 -1.79 -5.49
N THR A 33 17.19 -2.81 -6.13
CA THR A 33 18.17 -2.65 -7.22
C THR A 33 17.59 -1.86 -8.41
N ALA A 34 16.25 -1.86 -8.57
CA ALA A 34 15.53 -1.06 -9.54
C ALA A 34 14.49 -0.13 -8.84
N PRO A 35 14.63 1.21 -8.90
CA PRO A 35 13.67 2.11 -8.27
C PRO A 35 12.29 2.01 -8.92
N LEU A 36 11.25 1.78 -8.10
CA LEU A 36 9.84 1.76 -8.51
C LEU A 36 9.20 3.10 -8.15
N ASP A 37 9.54 4.14 -8.90
CA ASP A 37 9.13 5.54 -8.64
C ASP A 37 8.07 6.07 -9.62
N THR A 38 7.66 5.29 -10.63
CA THR A 38 6.60 5.65 -11.58
C THR A 38 5.62 4.51 -11.81
N ASN A 39 4.40 4.84 -12.25
CA ASN A 39 3.39 3.86 -12.65
C ASN A 39 3.92 2.87 -13.68
N ALA A 40 4.61 3.38 -14.72
CA ALA A 40 5.13 2.54 -15.81
C ALA A 40 6.15 1.52 -15.29
N LYS A 41 7.09 1.94 -14.44
CA LYS A 41 8.08 1.03 -13.85
C LYS A 41 7.43 0.00 -12.93
N LEU A 42 6.44 0.42 -12.13
CA LEU A 42 5.69 -0.51 -11.28
C LEU A 42 4.92 -1.53 -12.11
N ARG A 43 4.22 -1.11 -13.17
CA ARG A 43 3.51 -2.03 -14.09
C ARG A 43 4.45 -3.01 -14.76
N THR A 44 5.61 -2.56 -15.24
CA THR A 44 6.63 -3.44 -15.81
C THR A 44 7.15 -4.44 -14.78
N ALA A 45 7.36 -4.02 -13.54
CA ALA A 45 7.81 -4.92 -12.47
C ALA A 45 6.76 -6.01 -12.16
N ILE A 46 5.48 -5.63 -12.06
CA ILE A 46 4.37 -6.59 -11.83
C ILE A 46 4.26 -7.57 -13.00
N GLN A 47 4.32 -7.07 -14.24
CA GLN A 47 4.35 -7.91 -15.44
C GLN A 47 5.49 -8.93 -15.39
N GLU A 48 6.70 -8.48 -15.09
CA GLU A 48 7.88 -9.34 -15.00
C GLU A 48 7.74 -10.36 -13.88
N TYR A 49 7.25 -9.95 -12.71
CA TYR A 49 7.02 -10.82 -11.57
C TYR A 49 6.01 -11.94 -11.86
N LEU A 50 4.85 -11.58 -12.42
CA LEU A 50 3.78 -12.55 -12.70
C LEU A 50 4.13 -13.45 -13.88
N SER A 51 4.74 -12.91 -14.94
CA SER A 51 5.17 -13.72 -16.09
C SER A 51 6.23 -14.77 -15.76
N GLN A 52 7.04 -14.53 -14.72
CA GLN A 52 8.02 -15.50 -14.20
C GLN A 52 7.42 -16.46 -13.17
N GLY A 53 6.12 -16.35 -12.85
CA GLY A 53 5.46 -17.23 -11.87
C GLY A 53 5.99 -17.04 -10.45
N CYS A 54 6.52 -15.85 -10.13
CA CYS A 54 7.17 -15.57 -8.84
C CYS A 54 6.30 -15.76 -7.60
N THR A 55 4.97 -15.83 -7.79
CA THR A 55 4.01 -16.19 -6.74
C THR A 55 4.27 -17.58 -6.18
N ASN A 56 4.71 -18.51 -7.03
CA ASN A 56 4.97 -19.91 -6.69
C ASN A 56 6.45 -20.29 -6.79
N ASP A 57 7.28 -19.48 -7.46
CA ASP A 57 8.71 -19.73 -7.60
C ASP A 57 9.54 -18.72 -6.77
N VAL A 58 10.24 -19.23 -5.76
CA VAL A 58 11.14 -18.44 -4.91
C VAL A 58 12.45 -18.05 -5.61
N ASN A 59 12.84 -18.75 -6.68
CA ASN A 59 14.07 -18.54 -7.44
C ASN A 59 13.88 -17.62 -8.65
N CYS A 60 12.68 -17.09 -8.85
CA CYS A 60 12.43 -16.17 -9.96
C CYS A 60 13.31 -14.92 -9.85
N GLN A 61 13.77 -14.40 -10.99
CA GLN A 61 14.73 -13.30 -11.03
C GLN A 61 14.13 -11.98 -10.55
N ALA A 62 12.82 -11.78 -10.78
CA ALA A 62 12.13 -10.56 -10.37
C ALA A 62 12.14 -10.35 -8.83
N ARG A 63 12.17 -11.42 -8.02
CA ARG A 63 12.30 -11.30 -6.55
C ARG A 63 13.60 -10.58 -6.17
N SER A 64 14.73 -11.03 -6.69
CA SER A 64 16.03 -10.40 -6.41
C SER A 64 16.12 -8.97 -6.98
N LYS A 65 15.47 -8.72 -8.12
CA LYS A 65 15.48 -7.42 -8.79
C LYS A 65 14.70 -6.35 -8.03
N TYR A 66 13.53 -6.70 -7.48
CA TYR A 66 12.58 -5.74 -6.90
C TYR A 66 12.50 -5.75 -5.37
N GLY A 67 13.31 -6.58 -4.70
CA GLY A 67 13.40 -6.58 -3.23
C GLY A 67 12.49 -7.61 -2.55
N GLY A 68 12.24 -8.73 -3.22
CA GLY A 68 11.53 -9.89 -2.69
C GLY A 68 10.13 -10.06 -3.28
N THR A 69 9.21 -10.52 -2.44
CA THR A 69 7.79 -10.64 -2.81
C THR A 69 7.20 -9.28 -3.12
N ILE A 70 6.17 -9.27 -3.97
CA ILE A 70 5.53 -8.05 -4.46
C ILE A 70 5.07 -7.12 -3.34
N GLY A 71 4.62 -7.67 -2.21
CA GLY A 71 4.14 -6.90 -1.06
C GLY A 71 5.20 -6.08 -0.34
N ASN A 72 6.50 -6.37 -0.55
CA ASN A 72 7.62 -5.70 0.12
C ASN A 72 8.30 -4.61 -0.73
N TRP A 73 7.82 -4.39 -1.95
CA TRP A 73 8.42 -3.43 -2.87
C TRP A 73 8.33 -1.99 -2.34
N ASP A 74 9.43 -1.24 -2.47
CA ASP A 74 9.43 0.21 -2.19
C ASP A 74 8.76 0.97 -3.34
N VAL A 75 7.49 1.31 -3.13
CA VAL A 75 6.68 2.12 -4.03
C VAL A 75 6.35 3.49 -3.44
N SER A 76 7.06 3.91 -2.39
CA SER A 76 6.76 5.12 -1.61
C SER A 76 6.77 6.41 -2.43
N ARG A 77 7.43 6.41 -3.60
CA ARG A 77 7.53 7.54 -4.53
C ARG A 77 6.52 7.49 -5.68
N VAL A 78 5.76 6.41 -5.84
CA VAL A 78 4.78 6.28 -6.91
C VAL A 78 3.57 7.17 -6.61
N ALA A 79 3.25 8.08 -7.53
CA ALA A 79 2.07 8.92 -7.43
C ALA A 79 0.82 8.30 -8.06
N ASP A 80 0.97 7.38 -9.01
CA ASP A 80 -0.15 6.78 -9.76
C ASP A 80 -0.08 5.25 -9.71
N PHE A 81 -1.03 4.63 -9.03
CA PHE A 81 -1.20 3.18 -8.92
C PHE A 81 -2.33 2.67 -9.84
N SER A 82 -2.70 3.43 -10.86
CA SER A 82 -3.79 3.02 -11.73
C SER A 82 -3.39 1.81 -12.57
N ARG A 83 -4.33 0.85 -12.73
CA ARG A 83 -4.27 -0.20 -13.76
C ARG A 83 -3.01 -1.07 -13.72
N LEU A 84 -2.68 -1.59 -12.53
CA LEU A 84 -1.41 -2.29 -12.32
C LEU A 84 -1.33 -3.69 -12.93
N PHE A 85 -2.48 -4.36 -13.06
CA PHE A 85 -2.59 -5.75 -13.51
C PHE A 85 -3.09 -5.90 -14.95
N VAL A 86 -2.93 -4.86 -15.78
CA VAL A 86 -3.26 -4.89 -17.22
C VAL A 86 -2.06 -4.50 -18.06
N ASP A 87 -2.07 -4.88 -19.33
CA ASP A 87 -1.11 -4.42 -20.34
C ASP A 87 -1.50 -3.02 -20.88
N ASN A 88 -0.70 -2.48 -21.81
CA ASN A 88 -0.96 -1.17 -22.41
C ASN A 88 -2.24 -1.11 -23.25
N SER A 89 -2.78 -2.27 -23.62
CA SER A 89 -4.00 -2.46 -24.39
C SER A 89 -5.19 -2.84 -23.51
N TRP A 90 -5.06 -2.69 -22.18
CA TRP A 90 -6.10 -2.99 -21.18
C TRP A 90 -6.49 -4.45 -21.04
N ASN A 91 -5.68 -5.36 -21.57
CA ASN A 91 -5.89 -6.80 -21.38
C ASN A 91 -5.27 -7.25 -20.06
N SER A 92 -5.84 -8.30 -19.47
CA SER A 92 -5.23 -8.97 -18.32
C SER A 92 -3.83 -9.47 -18.67
N ILE A 93 -2.90 -9.29 -17.76
CA ILE A 93 -1.55 -9.83 -17.89
C ILE A 93 -1.51 -11.28 -17.41
N SER A 94 -0.58 -12.08 -17.93
CA SER A 94 -0.43 -13.48 -17.51
C SER A 94 -0.19 -13.58 -16.00
N GLY A 95 -1.00 -14.38 -15.31
CA GLY A 95 -0.94 -14.59 -13.87
C GLY A 95 -1.64 -13.54 -13.01
N ALA A 96 -2.22 -12.49 -13.60
CA ALA A 96 -2.97 -11.48 -12.84
C ALA A 96 -4.25 -12.06 -12.23
N ASP A 97 -5.00 -12.84 -12.99
CA ASP A 97 -6.26 -13.46 -12.56
C ASP A 97 -6.09 -14.36 -11.33
N ALA A 98 -4.94 -15.04 -11.21
CA ALA A 98 -4.59 -15.87 -10.06
C ALA A 98 -3.89 -15.11 -8.92
N PHE A 99 -3.62 -13.81 -9.07
CA PHE A 99 -2.86 -13.05 -8.08
C PHE A 99 -3.63 -12.89 -6.76
N ASN A 100 -3.01 -13.33 -5.66
CA ASN A 100 -3.61 -13.24 -4.32
C ASN A 100 -2.56 -13.13 -3.18
N GLU A 101 -1.42 -12.47 -3.44
CA GLU A 101 -0.41 -12.20 -2.42
C GLU A 101 -0.74 -10.93 -1.61
N PRO A 102 -0.32 -10.85 -0.34
CA PRO A 102 -0.52 -9.65 0.47
C PRO A 102 0.27 -8.46 -0.10
N ILE A 103 -0.34 -7.27 -0.10
CA ILE A 103 0.28 -6.01 -0.53
C ILE A 103 0.36 -5.05 0.67
N ASN A 104 1.59 -4.78 1.13
CA ASN A 104 1.86 -3.92 2.29
C ASN A 104 2.60 -2.64 1.87
N TRP A 105 2.10 -1.99 0.83
CA TRP A 105 2.75 -0.82 0.24
C TRP A 105 2.49 0.47 1.01
N ASN A 106 3.54 1.30 1.13
CA ASN A 106 3.37 2.69 1.55
C ASN A 106 2.83 3.51 0.37
N THR A 107 1.55 3.87 0.44
CA THR A 107 0.84 4.61 -0.60
C THR A 107 0.62 6.09 -0.26
N GLY A 108 1.38 6.65 0.70
CA GLY A 108 1.21 8.04 1.15
C GLY A 108 1.37 9.09 0.04
N SER A 109 2.13 8.78 -1.02
CA SER A 109 2.31 9.65 -2.20
C SER A 109 1.21 9.50 -3.26
N ALA A 110 0.27 8.57 -3.08
CA ALA A 110 -0.71 8.22 -4.11
C ALA A 110 -1.70 9.36 -4.40
N THR A 111 -1.75 9.76 -5.66
CA THR A 111 -2.73 10.70 -6.21
C THR A 111 -3.88 10.00 -6.95
N SER A 112 -3.64 8.78 -7.47
CA SER A 112 -4.62 7.91 -8.13
C SER A 112 -4.38 6.42 -7.82
N MET A 113 -5.47 5.66 -7.66
CA MET A 113 -5.51 4.20 -7.49
C MET A 113 -6.60 3.55 -8.36
N ARG A 114 -6.95 4.20 -9.48
CA ARG A 114 -8.07 3.80 -10.33
C ARG A 114 -7.81 2.43 -10.98
N ASP A 115 -8.77 1.52 -10.92
CA ASP A 115 -8.69 0.20 -11.56
C ASP A 115 -7.44 -0.59 -11.15
N MET A 116 -6.88 -0.33 -9.95
CA MET A 116 -5.58 -0.88 -9.51
C MET A 116 -5.58 -2.40 -9.62
N PHE A 117 -6.66 -3.06 -9.19
CA PHE A 117 -6.80 -4.52 -9.15
C PHE A 117 -7.72 -5.10 -10.23
N ARG A 118 -7.95 -4.36 -11.32
CA ARG A 118 -8.98 -4.70 -12.31
C ARG A 118 -8.95 -6.16 -12.78
N SER A 119 -7.78 -6.66 -13.15
CA SER A 119 -7.63 -8.03 -13.64
C SER A 119 -7.19 -9.04 -12.58
N ALA A 120 -7.09 -8.62 -11.31
CA ALA A 120 -6.71 -9.50 -10.20
C ALA A 120 -7.95 -10.19 -9.61
N SER A 121 -8.61 -11.03 -10.42
CA SER A 121 -9.93 -11.59 -10.09
C SER A 121 -9.96 -12.44 -8.83
N ALA A 122 -8.87 -13.15 -8.49
CA ALA A 122 -8.73 -13.95 -7.28
C ALA A 122 -8.22 -13.18 -6.05
N PHE A 123 -7.98 -11.87 -6.17
CA PHE A 123 -7.41 -11.09 -5.07
C PHE A 123 -8.41 -10.92 -3.93
N ASP A 124 -8.07 -11.47 -2.77
CA ASP A 124 -8.89 -11.45 -1.55
C ASP A 124 -8.00 -11.30 -0.31
N ARG A 125 -7.08 -10.34 -0.33
CA ARG A 125 -6.24 -9.98 0.81
C ARG A 125 -6.65 -8.67 1.43
N PRO A 126 -6.52 -8.53 2.77
CA PRO A 126 -6.76 -7.26 3.43
C PRO A 126 -5.80 -6.20 2.89
N LEU A 127 -6.33 -4.99 2.72
CA LEU A 127 -5.59 -3.84 2.23
C LEU A 127 -5.59 -2.75 3.30
N SER A 128 -4.41 -2.19 3.55
CA SER A 128 -4.20 -1.07 4.47
C SER A 128 -3.56 0.07 3.70
N PHE A 129 -4.38 0.94 3.09
CA PHE A 129 -3.91 2.10 2.35
C PHE A 129 -4.17 3.39 3.12
N ALA A 130 -3.20 4.30 3.09
CA ALA A 130 -3.25 5.60 3.77
C ALA A 130 -4.00 6.68 2.94
N THR A 131 -5.01 6.30 2.16
CA THR A 131 -5.70 7.24 1.26
C THR A 131 -7.22 7.08 1.28
N ALA A 132 -7.91 8.21 1.06
CA ALA A 132 -9.36 8.28 0.90
C ALA A 132 -9.82 8.13 -0.57
N LYS A 133 -8.91 7.83 -1.52
CA LYS A 133 -9.18 7.83 -2.96
C LYS A 133 -9.34 6.40 -3.51
N MET A 134 -10.58 5.93 -3.60
CA MET A 134 -10.91 4.54 -4.00
C MET A 134 -11.74 4.41 -5.28
N HIS A 135 -11.92 5.49 -6.05
CA HIS A 135 -12.78 5.45 -7.22
C HIS A 135 -12.35 4.37 -8.23
N GLY A 136 -13.20 3.35 -8.42
CA GLY A 136 -12.98 2.26 -9.39
C GLY A 136 -11.83 1.31 -9.04
N MET A 137 -11.30 1.33 -7.82
CA MET A 137 -10.11 0.55 -7.44
C MET A 137 -10.26 -0.97 -7.67
N PHE A 138 -11.47 -1.48 -7.43
CA PHE A 138 -11.85 -2.89 -7.51
C PHE A 138 -12.83 -3.17 -8.66
N ASP A 139 -12.92 -2.26 -9.64
CA ASP A 139 -13.73 -2.54 -10.84
C ASP A 139 -13.25 -3.87 -11.44
N THR A 140 -14.12 -4.87 -11.52
CA THR A 140 -13.85 -6.28 -11.91
C THR A 140 -13.00 -7.17 -10.98
N ALA A 141 -12.65 -6.75 -9.75
CA ALA A 141 -12.05 -7.64 -8.74
C ALA A 141 -13.13 -8.52 -8.09
N MET A 142 -13.56 -9.55 -8.82
CA MET A 142 -14.79 -10.31 -8.52
C MET A 142 -14.76 -11.09 -7.21
N ALA A 143 -13.59 -11.53 -6.72
CA ALA A 143 -13.48 -12.29 -5.47
C ALA A 143 -13.25 -11.44 -4.22
N PHE A 144 -13.03 -10.12 -4.36
CA PHE A 144 -12.65 -9.29 -3.22
C PHE A 144 -13.81 -9.17 -2.21
N ASN A 145 -13.64 -9.74 -1.02
CA ASN A 145 -14.62 -9.74 0.05
C ASN A 145 -14.01 -9.42 1.44
N GLN A 146 -12.82 -8.80 1.46
CA GLN A 146 -12.14 -8.43 2.69
C GLN A 146 -12.58 -7.06 3.21
N PRO A 147 -12.57 -6.85 4.54
CA PRO A 147 -12.76 -5.54 5.12
C PRO A 147 -11.64 -4.59 4.68
N LEU A 148 -12.02 -3.39 4.26
CA LEU A 148 -11.08 -2.33 3.94
C LEU A 148 -10.80 -1.51 5.21
N SER A 149 -9.54 -1.48 5.65
CA SER A 149 -9.12 -0.66 6.78
C SER A 149 -8.41 0.59 6.27
N PHE A 150 -9.03 1.75 6.47
CA PHE A 150 -8.45 3.04 6.09
C PHE A 150 -7.83 3.70 7.30
N ASN A 151 -6.58 4.10 7.17
CA ASN A 151 -6.04 5.11 8.06
C ASN A 151 -6.27 6.47 7.40
N THR A 152 -7.31 7.18 7.82
CA THR A 152 -7.63 8.53 7.35
C THR A 152 -6.89 9.61 8.13
N ALA A 153 -6.02 9.24 9.07
CA ALA A 153 -5.23 10.21 9.83
C ALA A 153 -4.18 10.85 8.93
N LYS A 154 -4.35 12.16 8.73
CA LYS A 154 -3.49 13.04 7.93
C LYS A 154 -2.50 13.76 8.84
#